data_AF-A0A374P358-F1
#
_entry.id   AF-A0A374P358-F1
#
_cell.length_a   1.000
_cell.length_b   1.000
_cell.length_c   1.000
_cell.angle_alpha   90.00
_cell.angle_beta   90.00
_cell.angle_gamma   90.00
#
_symmetry.space_group_name_H-M   'P 1'
#
loop_
_entity.id
_entity.type
_entity.pdbx_description
1 polymer ?
#
loop_
_entity_poly.entity_id
_entity_poly.type
_entity_poly.pdbx_seq_one_letter_code
_entity_poly.pdbx_strand_id
1 'polypeptide(L)'
;MREIRTEDAVGHVLCHDITQIIPGVIKDAKFKKGHVVTEEDIPVLLSLGKEHLYVWEKDESKYHENEAAEILCGLCRGDYMERSGVKEGKIELTSTVRGLLKIDTELLDRINGLGEMMIASRHNNTPVEPGDKLCGTRIIPLVIEKEKMEEAVEVCGGKKIFTILPYQNKKVGIVTTGSEVYHGRIKDAFGPVLKEKVKEFGGEVMGQTITDDNPEHTRKAILEFIAQGADMVLVSGGMSVDPDDKTPLAIRSTGARVVSYGAPVLPGAMFLLAYYEKDGRQIPVAGLPGCVMYARRTVFDLVLPRLMADDPVTKTELDKLGRGGLCLSCEVCHYPNCGFGKGW
;
A
#
# COMPACT_ATOMS: atom_id res chain seq x y z
N MET A 1 0.11 -39.46 1.12
CA MET A 1 0.85 -39.84 2.35
C MET A 1 0.96 -41.34 2.37
N ARG A 2 2.17 -41.87 2.50
CA ARG A 2 2.45 -43.30 2.43
C ARG A 2 3.32 -43.68 3.62
N GLU A 3 3.01 -44.82 4.22
CA GLU A 3 3.89 -45.44 5.22
C GLU A 3 5.03 -46.15 4.49
N ILE A 4 6.27 -45.80 4.84
CA ILE A 4 7.47 -46.44 4.32
C ILE A 4 8.39 -46.81 5.49
N ARG A 5 9.32 -47.74 5.24
CA ARG A 5 10.37 -48.05 6.20
C ARG A 5 11.30 -46.86 6.34
N THR A 6 11.76 -46.60 7.57
CA THR A 6 12.67 -45.49 7.85
C THR A 6 13.94 -45.56 7.01
N GLU A 7 14.49 -46.75 6.79
CA GLU A 7 15.69 -46.97 5.98
C GLU A 7 15.52 -46.53 4.51
N ASP A 8 14.29 -46.58 3.98
CA ASP A 8 13.95 -46.19 2.61
C ASP A 8 13.53 -44.72 2.50
N ALA A 9 13.57 -43.97 3.60
CA ALA A 9 12.92 -42.65 3.68
C ALA A 9 13.77 -41.47 3.21
N VAL A 10 15.05 -41.68 2.89
CA VAL A 10 15.94 -40.63 2.39
C VAL A 10 15.31 -39.93 1.18
N GLY A 11 15.32 -38.59 1.19
CA GLY A 11 14.71 -37.74 0.17
C GLY A 11 13.20 -37.52 0.30
N HIS A 12 12.51 -38.21 1.20
CA HIS A 12 11.08 -38.01 1.45
C HIS A 12 10.81 -36.98 2.56
N VAL A 13 9.64 -36.35 2.53
CA VAL A 13 9.26 -35.29 3.49
C VAL A 13 8.42 -35.87 4.63
N LEU A 14 8.80 -35.57 5.88
CA LEU A 14 8.03 -35.98 7.05
C LEU A 14 6.68 -35.25 7.14
N CYS A 15 5.60 -36.02 7.33
CA CYS A 15 4.26 -35.45 7.40
C CYS A 15 3.82 -34.96 8.79
N HIS A 16 4.61 -35.19 9.84
CA HIS A 16 4.34 -34.77 11.21
C HIS A 16 5.65 -34.58 12.01
N ASP A 17 5.57 -33.87 13.13
CA ASP A 17 6.70 -33.69 14.04
C ASP A 17 7.05 -35.02 14.74
N ILE A 18 8.35 -35.31 14.86
CA ILE A 18 8.87 -36.45 15.61
C ILE A 18 9.56 -35.91 16.85
N THR A 19 8.90 -36.12 18.00
CA THR A 19 9.39 -35.69 19.30
C THR A 19 10.38 -36.69 19.88
N GLN A 20 11.52 -36.21 20.37
CA GLN A 20 12.44 -36.99 21.17
C GLN A 20 12.10 -36.80 22.65
N ILE A 21 11.90 -37.92 23.36
CA ILE A 21 11.61 -37.92 24.79
C ILE A 21 12.71 -38.70 25.50
N ILE A 22 13.55 -38.00 26.25
CA ILE A 22 14.55 -38.58 27.15
C ILE A 22 14.10 -38.23 28.58
N PRO A 23 13.66 -39.22 29.38
CA PRO A 23 13.16 -38.98 30.74
C PRO A 23 14.15 -38.17 31.58
N GLY A 24 13.69 -37.03 32.10
CA GLY A 24 14.49 -36.12 32.95
C GLY A 24 15.49 -35.23 32.21
N VAL A 25 15.58 -35.27 30.87
CA VAL A 25 16.60 -34.55 30.09
C VAL A 25 16.00 -33.67 28.99
N ILE A 26 15.25 -34.22 28.02
CA ILE A 26 14.73 -33.46 26.85
C ILE A 26 13.33 -33.98 26.47
N LYS A 27 12.40 -33.05 26.18
CA LYS A 27 11.11 -33.32 25.52
C LYS A 27 10.84 -32.24 24.47
N ASP A 28 11.38 -32.40 23.27
CA ASP A 28 11.24 -31.43 22.18
C ASP A 28 11.18 -32.13 20.81
N ALA A 29 10.67 -31.42 19.79
CA ALA A 29 10.59 -31.89 18.41
C ALA A 29 11.99 -32.00 17.81
N LYS A 30 12.48 -33.24 17.69
CA LYS A 30 13.81 -33.52 17.12
C LYS A 30 13.80 -33.36 15.61
N PHE A 31 12.71 -33.79 14.98
CA PHE A 31 12.41 -33.53 13.58
C PHE A 31 11.07 -32.84 13.46
N LYS A 32 11.00 -31.79 12.65
CA LYS A 32 9.77 -31.05 12.39
C LYS A 32 9.08 -31.58 11.14
N LYS A 33 7.77 -31.47 11.09
CA LYS A 33 6.96 -31.64 9.89
C LYS A 33 7.54 -30.77 8.77
N GLY A 34 7.64 -31.34 7.56
CA GLY A 34 8.27 -30.67 6.42
C GLY A 34 9.78 -30.91 6.29
N HIS A 35 10.41 -31.58 7.25
CA HIS A 35 11.82 -32.00 7.14
C HIS A 35 11.99 -33.04 6.03
N VAL A 36 12.99 -32.84 5.16
CA VAL A 36 13.42 -33.81 4.15
C VAL A 36 14.42 -34.76 4.81
N VAL A 37 14.10 -36.04 4.87
CA VAL A 37 14.96 -37.05 5.50
C VAL A 37 16.28 -37.18 4.73
N THR A 38 17.40 -37.07 5.44
CA THR A 38 18.76 -37.26 4.93
C THR A 38 19.34 -38.60 5.39
N GLU A 39 20.46 -39.04 4.81
CA GLU A 39 21.14 -40.28 5.24
C GLU A 39 21.56 -40.23 6.72
N GLU A 40 21.95 -39.05 7.23
CA GLU A 40 22.35 -38.85 8.62
C GLU A 40 21.17 -38.97 9.61
N ASP A 41 19.94 -38.79 9.14
CA ASP A 41 18.75 -38.85 9.99
C ASP A 41 18.33 -40.29 10.28
N ILE A 42 18.68 -41.25 9.43
CA ILE A 42 18.20 -42.65 9.52
C ILE A 42 18.55 -43.29 10.86
N PRO A 43 19.81 -43.27 11.35
CA PRO A 43 20.13 -43.87 12.64
C PRO A 43 19.44 -43.16 13.80
N VAL A 44 19.23 -41.85 13.70
CA VAL A 44 18.55 -41.06 14.74
C VAL A 44 17.08 -41.41 14.80
N LEU A 45 16.39 -41.46 13.65
CA LEU A 45 14.98 -41.83 13.55
C LEU A 45 14.72 -43.25 14.07
N LEU A 46 15.58 -44.20 13.72
CA LEU A 46 15.54 -45.56 14.26
C LEU A 46 15.76 -45.59 15.77
N SER A 47 16.72 -44.80 16.30
CA SER A 47 16.96 -44.70 17.75
C SER A 47 15.77 -44.14 18.54
N LEU A 48 14.89 -43.38 17.87
CA LEU A 48 13.64 -42.87 18.41
C LEU A 48 12.49 -43.89 18.31
N GLY A 49 12.76 -45.13 17.88
CA GLY A 49 11.77 -46.19 17.73
C GLY A 49 10.87 -46.03 16.50
N LYS A 50 11.26 -45.20 15.53
CA LYS A 50 10.53 -45.05 14.27
C LYS A 50 11.07 -46.05 13.26
N GLU A 51 10.46 -47.24 13.23
CA GLU A 51 10.69 -48.28 12.20
C GLU A 51 10.03 -47.89 10.85
N HIS A 52 8.93 -47.15 10.93
CA HIS A 52 8.18 -46.67 9.77
C HIS A 52 7.89 -45.18 9.90
N LEU A 53 7.90 -44.50 8.77
CA LEU A 53 7.60 -43.08 8.66
C LEU A 53 6.42 -42.88 7.72
N TYR A 54 5.51 -41.99 8.09
CA TYR A 54 4.54 -41.44 7.17
C TYR A 54 5.20 -40.31 6.41
N VAL A 55 5.54 -40.59 5.16
CA VAL A 55 6.22 -39.65 4.31
C VAL A 55 5.32 -39.18 3.18
N TRP A 56 5.68 -38.02 2.65
CA TRP A 56 5.17 -37.53 1.40
C TRP A 56 5.87 -38.24 0.24
N GLU A 57 5.10 -38.94 -0.59
CA GLU A 57 5.59 -39.49 -1.86
C GLU A 57 5.55 -38.36 -2.89
N LYS A 58 6.66 -38.16 -3.63
CA LYS A 58 6.78 -37.09 -4.61
C LYS A 58 5.87 -37.39 -5.79
N ASP A 59 4.63 -36.94 -5.69
CA ASP A 59 3.67 -36.96 -6.78
C ASP A 59 4.07 -35.88 -7.80
N GLU A 60 4.54 -36.30 -8.97
CA GLU A 60 4.96 -35.37 -10.03
C GLU A 60 3.83 -34.50 -10.57
N SER A 61 2.56 -34.81 -10.27
CA SER A 61 1.40 -33.98 -10.61
C SER A 61 1.12 -32.87 -9.59
N LYS A 62 1.85 -32.83 -8.46
CA LYS A 62 1.61 -31.90 -7.35
C LYS A 62 2.85 -31.09 -6.99
N TYR A 63 2.62 -29.91 -6.44
CA TYR A 63 3.63 -29.11 -5.75
C TYR A 63 3.52 -29.29 -4.24
N HIS A 64 4.66 -29.39 -3.57
CA HIS A 64 4.73 -29.17 -2.12
C HIS A 64 4.48 -27.69 -1.79
N GLU A 65 3.99 -27.40 -0.57
CA GLU A 65 3.67 -26.02 -0.14
C GLU A 65 4.80 -25.00 -0.37
N ASN A 66 6.06 -25.43 -0.22
CA ASN A 66 7.21 -24.57 -0.43
C ASN A 66 7.42 -24.22 -1.92
N GLU A 67 7.20 -25.18 -2.82
CA GLU A 67 7.30 -24.95 -4.27
C GLU A 67 6.16 -24.05 -4.74
N ALA A 68 4.95 -24.29 -4.24
CA ALA A 68 3.78 -23.45 -4.53
C ALA A 68 3.95 -22.02 -3.98
N ALA A 69 4.56 -21.85 -2.81
CA ALA A 69 4.85 -20.54 -2.24
C ALA A 69 5.78 -19.70 -3.13
N GLU A 70 6.80 -20.32 -3.74
CA GLU A 70 7.71 -19.65 -4.66
C GLU A 70 6.97 -19.16 -5.92
N ILE A 71 6.05 -19.97 -6.45
CA ILE A 71 5.20 -19.57 -7.59
C ILE A 71 4.34 -18.37 -7.22
N LEU A 72 3.58 -18.43 -6.12
CA LEU A 72 2.72 -17.33 -5.67
C LEU A 72 3.52 -16.05 -5.43
N CYS A 73 4.66 -16.15 -4.75
CA CYS A 73 5.57 -15.02 -4.55
C CYS A 73 6.02 -14.43 -5.89
N GLY A 74 6.26 -15.24 -6.91
CA GLY A 74 6.59 -14.81 -8.26
C GLY A 74 5.48 -13.99 -8.95
N LEU A 75 4.20 -14.33 -8.71
CA LEU A 75 3.05 -13.56 -9.19
C LEU A 75 2.94 -12.20 -8.48
N CYS A 76 3.32 -12.16 -7.20
CA CYS A 76 3.22 -10.98 -6.35
C CYS A 76 4.36 -9.98 -6.58
N ARG A 77 5.60 -10.46 -6.66
CA ARG A 77 6.80 -9.63 -6.52
C ARG A 77 7.04 -8.73 -7.74
N GLY A 78 6.99 -7.43 -7.51
CA GLY A 78 7.45 -6.39 -8.44
C GLY A 78 8.80 -5.80 -8.03
N ASP A 79 9.14 -4.67 -8.65
CA ASP A 79 10.31 -3.87 -8.28
C ASP A 79 10.19 -3.32 -6.85
N TYR A 80 11.35 -3.03 -6.24
CA TYR A 80 11.45 -2.48 -4.89
C TYR A 80 10.89 -3.36 -3.76
N MET A 81 10.86 -4.68 -4.00
CA MET A 81 10.40 -5.67 -3.03
C MET A 81 11.46 -6.72 -2.73
N GLU A 82 11.63 -6.99 -1.44
CA GLU A 82 12.44 -8.08 -0.92
C GLU A 82 11.56 -9.18 -0.34
N ARG A 83 11.97 -10.44 -0.53
CA ARG A 83 11.25 -11.61 -0.05
C ARG A 83 11.94 -12.23 1.16
N SER A 84 11.16 -12.79 2.07
CA SER A 84 11.70 -13.73 3.05
C SER A 84 12.11 -15.06 2.41
N GLY A 85 12.90 -15.85 3.14
CA GLY A 85 12.97 -17.28 2.87
C GLY A 85 11.61 -17.96 3.10
N VAL A 86 11.44 -19.16 2.55
CA VAL A 86 10.23 -19.97 2.78
C VAL A 86 10.23 -20.49 4.21
N LYS A 87 9.12 -20.29 4.93
CA LYS A 87 8.92 -20.84 6.27
C LYS A 87 7.49 -21.35 6.40
N GLU A 88 7.32 -22.66 6.59
CA GLU A 88 6.00 -23.32 6.70
C GLU A 88 5.08 -23.00 5.51
N GLY A 89 5.60 -23.17 4.29
CA GLY A 89 4.88 -22.87 3.05
C GLY A 89 4.55 -21.39 2.84
N LYS A 90 5.14 -20.48 3.62
CA LYS A 90 4.88 -19.03 3.56
C LYS A 90 6.09 -18.24 3.10
N ILE A 91 5.85 -17.29 2.19
CA ILE A 91 6.79 -16.22 1.82
C ILE A 91 6.12 -14.86 2.08
N GLU A 92 6.85 -13.95 2.72
CA GLU A 92 6.44 -12.56 2.95
C GLU A 92 7.23 -11.62 2.04
N LEU A 93 6.56 -10.58 1.52
CA LEU A 93 7.20 -9.49 0.80
C LEU A 93 7.28 -8.24 1.67
N THR A 94 8.40 -7.54 1.56
CA THR A 94 8.69 -6.28 2.27
C THR A 94 9.14 -5.21 1.28
N SER A 95 8.85 -3.94 1.60
CA SER A 95 9.31 -2.81 0.79
C SER A 95 10.80 -2.56 0.97
N THR A 96 11.53 -2.23 -0.09
CA THR A 96 12.92 -1.76 0.01
C THR A 96 13.03 -0.24 -0.14
N VAL A 97 11.93 0.44 -0.46
CA VAL A 97 11.89 1.89 -0.69
C VAL A 97 10.73 2.52 0.05
N ARG A 98 10.79 3.85 0.11
CA ARG A 98 9.66 4.66 0.51
C ARG A 98 8.74 4.93 -0.68
N GLY A 99 7.45 4.68 -0.55
CA GLY A 99 6.53 4.88 -1.66
C GLY A 99 5.08 4.53 -1.38
N LEU A 100 4.30 4.39 -2.45
CA LEU A 100 2.91 4.01 -2.43
C LEU A 100 2.73 2.57 -2.91
N LEU A 101 2.16 1.70 -2.06
CA LEU A 101 1.75 0.36 -2.46
C LEU A 101 0.52 0.42 -3.37
N LYS A 102 0.66 -0.16 -4.56
CA LYS A 102 -0.41 -0.38 -5.54
C LYS A 102 -0.70 -1.87 -5.66
N ILE A 103 -1.98 -2.19 -5.73
CA ILE A 103 -2.50 -3.55 -5.81
C ILE A 103 -3.49 -3.61 -6.97
N ASP A 104 -3.31 -4.57 -7.87
CA ASP A 104 -4.36 -4.99 -8.79
C ASP A 104 -5.35 -5.87 -8.00
N THR A 105 -6.34 -5.22 -7.39
CA THR A 105 -7.29 -5.88 -6.48
C THR A 105 -8.16 -6.89 -7.21
N GLU A 106 -8.53 -6.62 -8.46
CA GLU A 106 -9.31 -7.57 -9.27
C GLU A 106 -8.50 -8.82 -9.60
N LEU A 107 -7.23 -8.67 -9.94
CA LEU A 107 -6.35 -9.81 -10.17
C LEU A 107 -6.09 -10.61 -8.89
N LEU A 108 -5.86 -9.92 -7.77
CA LEU A 108 -5.70 -10.55 -6.45
C LEU A 108 -6.93 -11.38 -6.08
N ASP A 109 -8.13 -10.82 -6.24
CA ASP A 109 -9.39 -11.49 -5.93
C ASP A 109 -9.61 -12.71 -6.84
N ARG A 110 -9.28 -12.61 -8.13
CA ARG A 110 -9.36 -13.74 -9.07
C ARG A 110 -8.44 -14.89 -8.68
N ILE A 111 -7.17 -14.60 -8.34
CA ILE A 111 -6.20 -15.63 -7.96
C ILE A 111 -6.60 -16.29 -6.64
N ASN A 112 -6.98 -15.50 -5.63
CA ASN A 112 -7.49 -16.05 -4.37
C ASN A 112 -8.79 -16.85 -4.58
N GLY A 113 -9.62 -16.45 -5.56
CA GLY A 113 -10.87 -17.12 -5.92
C GLY A 113 -10.72 -18.52 -6.53
N LEU A 114 -9.52 -18.89 -6.99
CA LEU A 114 -9.22 -20.26 -7.47
C LEU A 114 -9.23 -21.31 -6.35
N GLY A 115 -9.18 -20.86 -5.08
CA GLY A 115 -9.19 -21.72 -3.90
C GLY A 115 -7.85 -22.39 -3.65
N GLU A 116 -7.68 -22.93 -2.43
CA GLU A 116 -6.45 -23.59 -1.94
C GLU A 116 -5.16 -22.74 -1.94
N MET A 117 -5.17 -21.56 -2.54
CA MET A 117 -4.13 -20.54 -2.49
C MET A 117 -4.57 -19.37 -1.62
N MET A 118 -3.61 -18.68 -1.02
CA MET A 118 -3.85 -17.49 -0.23
C MET A 118 -2.75 -16.46 -0.45
N ILE A 119 -3.17 -15.28 -0.87
CA ILE A 119 -2.39 -14.06 -0.90
C ILE A 119 -3.13 -13.04 -0.04
N ALA A 120 -2.53 -12.66 1.09
CA ALA A 120 -3.06 -11.64 1.99
C ALA A 120 -2.14 -10.42 1.99
N SER A 121 -2.71 -9.21 1.92
CA SER A 121 -1.94 -7.97 1.76
C SER A 121 -2.46 -6.82 2.64
N ARG A 122 -1.64 -5.77 2.76
CA ARG A 122 -2.12 -4.44 3.20
C ARG A 122 -3.14 -3.90 2.19
N HIS A 123 -3.86 -2.85 2.57
CA HIS A 123 -4.80 -2.20 1.65
C HIS A 123 -4.08 -1.51 0.48
N ASN A 124 -4.77 -1.40 -0.66
CA ASN A 124 -4.31 -0.61 -1.80
C ASN A 124 -4.13 0.87 -1.42
N ASN A 125 -3.29 1.60 -2.17
CA ASN A 125 -2.97 3.01 -1.94
C ASN A 125 -2.44 3.29 -0.52
N THR A 126 -1.65 2.37 0.04
CA THR A 126 -1.06 2.52 1.38
C THR A 126 0.37 3.04 1.28
N PRO A 127 0.73 4.13 2.01
CA PRO A 127 2.12 4.54 2.19
C PRO A 127 2.95 3.43 2.84
N VAL A 128 4.16 3.20 2.32
CA VAL A 128 5.11 2.20 2.85
C VAL A 128 6.50 2.79 3.01
N GLU A 129 7.19 2.32 4.05
CA GLU A 129 8.60 2.62 4.32
C GLU A 129 9.49 1.38 4.06
N PRO A 130 10.81 1.52 3.87
CA PRO A 130 11.71 0.38 3.79
C PRO A 130 11.57 -0.53 5.03
N GLY A 131 11.42 -1.84 4.79
CA GLY A 131 11.18 -2.85 5.82
C GLY A 131 9.71 -3.12 6.14
N ASP A 132 8.77 -2.29 5.67
CA ASP A 132 7.34 -2.55 5.86
C ASP A 132 6.91 -3.84 5.16
N LYS A 133 6.19 -4.70 5.88
CA LYS A 133 5.52 -5.88 5.29
C LYS A 133 4.41 -5.45 4.35
N LEU A 134 4.35 -6.06 3.17
CA LEU A 134 3.38 -5.74 2.12
C LEU A 134 2.30 -6.82 2.01
N CYS A 135 2.73 -8.06 1.87
CA CYS A 135 1.86 -9.22 1.73
C CYS A 135 2.53 -10.51 2.19
N GLY A 136 1.72 -11.54 2.40
CA GLY A 136 2.14 -12.92 2.62
C GLY A 136 1.44 -13.85 1.63
N THR A 137 2.17 -14.86 1.17
CA THR A 137 1.68 -15.87 0.23
C THR A 137 1.85 -17.26 0.82
N ARG A 138 0.88 -18.14 0.62
CA ARG A 138 0.95 -19.58 0.91
C ARG A 138 -0.18 -20.34 0.23
N ILE A 139 -0.04 -21.65 0.13
CA ILE A 139 -1.21 -22.51 -0.06
C ILE A 139 -1.82 -22.91 1.30
N ILE A 140 -3.09 -23.32 1.28
CA ILE A 140 -3.84 -23.81 2.43
C ILE A 140 -3.52 -25.30 2.72
N PRO A 141 -3.61 -26.22 1.75
CA PRO A 141 -3.20 -27.61 1.95
C PRO A 141 -1.67 -27.75 1.96
N LEU A 142 -1.17 -28.93 2.36
CA LEU A 142 0.27 -29.24 2.32
C LEU A 142 0.81 -29.38 0.89
N VAL A 143 -0.08 -29.76 -0.04
CA VAL A 143 0.22 -29.90 -1.47
C VAL A 143 -0.93 -29.38 -2.30
N ILE A 144 -0.63 -29.01 -3.54
CA ILE A 144 -1.59 -28.52 -4.52
C ILE A 144 -1.32 -29.13 -5.89
N GLU A 145 -2.37 -29.38 -6.67
CA GLU A 145 -2.26 -29.84 -8.06
C GLU A 145 -1.51 -28.81 -8.90
N LYS A 146 -0.57 -29.27 -9.74
CA LYS A 146 0.23 -28.38 -10.61
C LYS A 146 -0.65 -27.55 -11.54
N GLU A 147 -1.68 -28.18 -12.10
CA GLU A 147 -2.66 -27.55 -13.00
C GLU A 147 -3.31 -26.30 -12.38
N LYS A 148 -3.62 -26.32 -11.07
CA LYS A 148 -4.17 -25.15 -10.37
C LYS A 148 -3.18 -24.00 -10.25
N MET A 149 -1.90 -24.32 -10.03
CA MET A 149 -0.85 -23.31 -9.97
C MET A 149 -0.55 -22.73 -11.35
N GLU A 150 -0.63 -23.55 -12.39
CA GLU A 150 -0.52 -23.13 -13.79
C GLU A 150 -1.68 -22.20 -14.19
N GLU A 151 -2.90 -22.51 -13.77
CA GLU A 151 -4.07 -21.62 -13.93
C GLU A 151 -3.83 -20.27 -13.24
N ALA A 152 -3.28 -20.25 -12.02
CA ALA A 152 -2.95 -19.01 -11.33
C ALA A 152 -1.92 -18.15 -12.10
N VAL A 153 -0.91 -18.79 -12.70
CA VAL A 153 0.08 -18.13 -13.56
C VAL A 153 -0.58 -17.58 -14.84
N GLU A 154 -1.46 -18.35 -15.47
CA GLU A 154 -2.19 -17.94 -16.68
C GLU A 154 -3.12 -16.75 -16.39
N VAL A 155 -3.89 -16.81 -15.30
CA VAL A 155 -4.75 -15.73 -14.82
C VAL A 155 -3.95 -14.45 -14.57
N CYS A 156 -2.74 -14.58 -14.02
CA CYS A 156 -1.82 -13.48 -13.79
C CYS A 156 -1.32 -12.86 -15.11
N GLY A 157 -1.14 -13.67 -16.15
CA GLY A 157 -0.85 -13.19 -17.51
C GLY A 157 0.43 -12.37 -17.62
N GLY A 158 1.42 -12.66 -16.77
CA GLY A 158 2.69 -11.94 -16.71
C GLY A 158 2.63 -10.57 -16.02
N LYS A 159 1.46 -10.11 -15.58
CA LYS A 159 1.32 -8.90 -14.75
C LYS A 159 1.88 -9.15 -13.35
N LYS A 160 2.12 -8.09 -12.59
CA LYS A 160 2.44 -8.17 -11.15
C LYS A 160 1.25 -7.71 -10.34
N ILE A 161 0.88 -8.48 -9.32
CA ILE A 161 -0.25 -8.13 -8.44
C ILE A 161 0.08 -6.89 -7.62
N PHE A 162 1.33 -6.77 -7.17
CA PHE A 162 1.79 -5.66 -6.35
C PHE A 162 2.83 -4.83 -7.09
N THR A 163 2.76 -3.52 -6.93
CA THR A 163 3.78 -2.57 -7.38
C THR A 163 3.99 -1.54 -6.28
N ILE A 164 5.22 -1.04 -6.12
CA ILE A 164 5.48 0.15 -5.31
C ILE A 164 5.81 1.28 -6.26
N LEU A 165 5.11 2.41 -6.12
CA LEU A 165 5.45 3.66 -6.78
C LEU A 165 6.32 4.48 -5.81
N PRO A 166 7.64 4.61 -6.04
CA PRO A 166 8.51 5.38 -5.16
C PRO A 166 8.07 6.85 -5.12
N TYR A 167 8.18 7.46 -3.94
CA TYR A 167 7.92 8.90 -3.84
C TYR A 167 8.98 9.71 -4.56
N GLN A 168 8.51 10.79 -5.19
CA GLN A 168 9.33 11.72 -5.94
C GLN A 168 9.67 12.94 -5.07
N ASN A 169 10.81 13.55 -5.34
CA ASN A 169 11.18 14.83 -4.73
C ASN A 169 10.35 15.95 -5.39
N LYS A 170 9.14 16.17 -4.89
CA LYS A 170 8.20 17.16 -5.43
C LYS A 170 8.47 18.56 -4.89
N LYS A 171 8.47 19.55 -5.79
CA LYS A 171 8.42 20.97 -5.47
C LYS A 171 6.98 21.45 -5.39
N VAL A 172 6.60 22.04 -4.26
CA VAL A 172 5.21 22.41 -3.96
C VAL A 172 5.08 23.90 -3.72
N GLY A 173 4.21 24.55 -4.48
CA GLY A 173 3.78 25.93 -4.22
C GLY A 173 2.59 25.95 -3.26
N ILE A 174 2.55 26.94 -2.36
CA ILE A 174 1.40 27.15 -1.46
C ILE A 174 0.78 28.51 -1.74
N VAL A 175 -0.53 28.56 -1.92
CA VAL A 175 -1.32 29.77 -2.01
C VAL A 175 -2.32 29.79 -0.85
N THR A 176 -2.24 30.80 0.00
CA THR A 176 -3.19 30.99 1.11
C THR A 176 -4.04 32.22 0.82
N THR A 177 -5.33 32.03 0.60
CA THR A 177 -6.29 33.12 0.43
C THR A 177 -6.90 33.54 1.77
N GLY A 178 -7.40 34.76 1.84
CA GLY A 178 -8.09 35.30 3.02
C GLY A 178 -7.68 36.74 3.26
N SER A 179 -8.60 37.69 3.05
CA SER A 179 -8.30 39.12 3.21
C SER A 179 -7.81 39.49 4.61
N GLU A 180 -8.28 38.79 5.64
CA GLU A 180 -7.83 38.92 7.02
C GLU A 180 -6.37 38.52 7.23
N VAL A 181 -5.88 37.52 6.49
CA VAL A 181 -4.47 37.11 6.52
C VAL A 181 -3.64 38.06 5.66
N TYR A 182 -4.12 38.40 4.46
CA TYR A 182 -3.45 39.30 3.51
C TYR A 182 -3.19 40.70 4.11
N HIS A 183 -4.16 41.26 4.81
CA HIS A 183 -4.03 42.55 5.49
C HIS A 183 -3.36 42.47 6.87
N GLY A 184 -2.90 41.28 7.30
CA GLY A 184 -2.22 41.08 8.57
C GLY A 184 -3.11 41.27 9.81
N ARG A 185 -4.44 41.11 9.66
CA ARG A 185 -5.40 41.18 10.79
C ARG A 185 -5.27 39.95 11.68
N ILE A 186 -4.98 38.80 11.08
CA ILE A 186 -4.64 37.56 11.77
C ILE A 186 -3.37 36.95 11.16
N LYS A 187 -2.77 35.99 11.87
CA LYS A 187 -1.64 35.22 11.37
C LYS A 187 -2.13 34.02 10.57
N ASP A 188 -1.40 33.69 9.51
CA ASP A 188 -1.61 32.44 8.77
C ASP A 188 -1.32 31.22 9.67
N ALA A 189 -2.27 30.28 9.67
CA ALA A 189 -2.15 28.99 10.34
C ALA A 189 -2.20 27.80 9.36
N PHE A 190 -2.46 28.03 8.07
CA PHE A 190 -2.47 26.99 7.03
C PHE A 190 -1.06 26.65 6.56
N GLY A 191 -0.25 27.66 6.24
CA GLY A 191 1.09 27.50 5.68
C GLY A 191 1.99 26.55 6.49
N PRO A 192 2.10 26.70 7.83
CA PRO A 192 2.88 25.79 8.65
C PRO A 192 2.43 24.32 8.55
N VAL A 193 1.12 24.07 8.64
CA VAL A 193 0.56 22.70 8.59
C VAL A 193 0.77 22.06 7.22
N LEU A 194 0.59 22.82 6.15
CA LEU A 194 0.82 22.32 4.78
C LEU A 194 2.31 22.02 4.53
N LYS A 195 3.22 22.84 5.05
CA LYS A 195 4.67 22.58 4.97
C LYS A 195 5.03 21.27 5.68
N GLU A 196 4.46 21.03 6.86
CA GLU A 196 4.68 19.78 7.59
C GLU A 196 4.16 18.56 6.82
N LYS A 197 2.94 18.63 6.27
CA LYS A 197 2.36 17.54 5.47
C LYS A 197 3.17 17.24 4.21
N VAL A 198 3.64 18.26 3.50
CA VAL A 198 4.52 18.08 2.32
C VAL A 198 5.85 17.43 2.73
N LYS A 199 6.45 17.92 3.81
CA LYS A 199 7.71 17.40 4.36
C LYS A 199 7.57 15.96 4.85
N GLU A 200 6.40 15.57 5.39
CA GLU A 200 6.10 14.18 5.78
C GLU A 200 6.44 13.24 4.62
N PHE A 201 6.16 13.61 3.37
CA PHE A 201 6.43 12.78 2.17
C PHE A 201 7.74 13.12 1.45
N GLY A 202 8.63 13.92 2.05
CA GLY A 202 9.91 14.29 1.46
C GLY A 202 9.83 15.39 0.39
N GLY A 203 8.69 16.05 0.24
CA GLY A 203 8.54 17.18 -0.67
C GLY A 203 9.21 18.46 -0.17
N GLU A 204 9.52 19.34 -1.10
CA GLU A 204 10.10 20.66 -0.88
C GLU A 204 9.03 21.74 -1.12
N VAL A 205 8.77 22.61 -0.15
CA VAL A 205 7.91 23.77 -0.37
C VAL A 205 8.73 24.92 -0.94
N MET A 206 8.44 25.30 -2.18
CA MET A 206 9.14 26.38 -2.90
C MET A 206 8.92 27.74 -2.25
N GLY A 207 7.74 27.94 -1.66
CA GLY A 207 7.33 29.19 -1.08
C GLY A 207 5.84 29.20 -0.79
N GLN A 208 5.38 30.34 -0.28
CA GLN A 208 3.99 30.58 0.01
C GLN A 208 3.62 31.99 -0.40
N THR A 209 2.54 32.14 -1.17
CA THR A 209 1.96 33.43 -1.51
C THR A 209 0.64 33.59 -0.76
N ILE A 210 0.48 34.71 -0.05
CA ILE A 210 -0.78 35.08 0.59
C ILE A 210 -1.53 36.03 -0.34
N THR A 211 -2.80 35.75 -0.60
CA THR A 211 -3.69 36.56 -1.46
C THR A 211 -4.93 37.02 -0.69
N ASP A 212 -5.56 38.09 -1.17
CA ASP A 212 -6.89 38.50 -0.71
C ASP A 212 -7.98 37.64 -1.37
N ASP A 213 -9.25 37.96 -1.12
CA ASP A 213 -10.40 37.22 -1.67
C ASP A 213 -10.71 37.58 -3.14
N ASN A 214 -9.78 38.26 -3.84
CA ASN A 214 -9.89 38.47 -5.27
C ASN A 214 -9.40 37.21 -6.02
N PRO A 215 -10.27 36.50 -6.75
CA PRO A 215 -9.89 35.27 -7.43
C PRO A 215 -8.78 35.42 -8.46
N GLU A 216 -8.61 36.61 -9.06
CA GLU A 216 -7.52 36.84 -10.02
C GLU A 216 -6.14 36.86 -9.35
N HIS A 217 -6.04 37.33 -8.10
CA HIS A 217 -4.78 37.30 -7.36
C HIS A 217 -4.39 35.85 -7.04
N THR A 218 -5.34 35.04 -6.54
CA THR A 218 -5.16 33.61 -6.27
C THR A 218 -4.80 32.84 -7.55
N ARG A 219 -5.53 33.08 -8.65
CA ARG A 219 -5.23 32.49 -9.97
C ARG A 219 -3.81 32.81 -10.42
N LYS A 220 -3.40 34.07 -10.34
CA LYS A 220 -2.07 34.52 -10.73
C LYS A 220 -0.98 33.84 -9.90
N ALA A 221 -1.16 33.77 -8.58
CA ALA A 221 -0.21 33.10 -7.69
C ALA A 221 -0.04 31.60 -8.02
N ILE A 222 -1.13 30.89 -8.33
CA ILE A 222 -1.08 29.49 -8.76
C ILE A 222 -0.24 29.35 -10.04
N LEU A 223 -0.53 30.17 -11.06
CA LEU A 223 0.19 30.13 -12.34
C LEU A 223 1.66 30.54 -12.20
N GLU A 224 1.99 31.44 -11.28
CA GLU A 224 3.37 31.84 -10.98
C GLU A 224 4.19 30.69 -10.40
N PHE A 225 3.66 29.92 -9.43
CA PHE A 225 4.35 28.73 -8.93
C PHE A 225 4.55 27.68 -10.01
N ILE A 226 3.54 27.45 -10.85
CA ILE A 226 3.64 26.54 -12.00
C ILE A 226 4.69 27.04 -13.01
N ALA A 227 4.79 28.36 -13.22
CA ALA A 227 5.81 28.97 -14.07
C ALA A 227 7.22 28.78 -13.50
N GLN A 228 7.37 28.84 -12.18
CA GLN A 228 8.63 28.61 -11.45
C GLN A 228 9.02 27.12 -11.37
N GLY A 229 8.19 26.21 -11.88
CA GLY A 229 8.48 24.77 -11.93
C GLY A 229 7.95 23.98 -10.73
N ALA A 230 6.87 24.42 -10.10
CA ALA A 230 6.16 23.61 -9.11
C ALA A 230 5.59 22.34 -9.76
N ASP A 231 5.77 21.21 -9.08
CA ASP A 231 5.17 19.93 -9.44
C ASP A 231 3.76 19.78 -8.88
N MET A 232 3.37 20.65 -7.93
CA MET A 232 2.04 20.69 -7.31
C MET A 232 1.79 22.08 -6.72
N VAL A 233 0.54 22.54 -6.72
CA VAL A 233 0.14 23.75 -5.98
C VAL A 233 -0.99 23.42 -5.00
N LEU A 234 -0.80 23.81 -3.74
CA LEU A 234 -1.81 23.69 -2.69
C LEU A 234 -2.46 25.05 -2.46
N VAL A 235 -3.78 25.11 -2.45
CA VAL A 235 -4.55 26.33 -2.24
C VAL A 235 -5.41 26.15 -0.99
N SER A 236 -5.29 27.04 0.00
CA SER A 236 -6.05 26.97 1.25
C SER A 236 -6.42 28.36 1.77
N GLY A 237 -7.06 28.44 2.94
CA GLY A 237 -7.63 29.69 3.47
C GLY A 237 -9.02 30.04 2.92
N GLY A 238 -9.53 29.23 1.98
CA GLY A 238 -10.93 29.21 1.54
C GLY A 238 -11.42 27.77 1.40
N MET A 239 -12.13 27.47 0.31
CA MET A 239 -12.80 26.19 0.01
C MET A 239 -14.02 25.88 0.88
N SER A 240 -14.76 26.89 1.33
CA SER A 240 -16.09 26.80 1.93
C SER A 240 -17.19 26.65 0.87
N VAL A 241 -18.41 26.39 1.34
CA VAL A 241 -19.65 26.45 0.53
C VAL A 241 -20.19 27.87 0.38
N ASP A 242 -19.57 28.83 1.07
CA ASP A 242 -20.07 30.19 1.15
C ASP A 242 -20.05 30.88 -0.24
N PRO A 243 -21.09 31.66 -0.61
CA PRO A 243 -21.17 32.26 -1.95
C PRO A 243 -20.05 33.26 -2.28
N ASP A 244 -19.40 33.82 -1.26
CA ASP A 244 -18.27 34.74 -1.37
C ASP A 244 -16.92 34.02 -1.45
N ASP A 245 -16.87 32.70 -1.21
CA ASP A 245 -15.66 31.92 -1.40
C ASP A 245 -15.39 31.67 -2.89
N LYS A 246 -14.46 32.46 -3.42
CA LYS A 246 -14.06 32.41 -4.83
C LYS A 246 -12.83 31.54 -5.07
N THR A 247 -12.36 30.77 -4.08
CA THR A 247 -11.21 29.88 -4.22
C THR A 247 -11.43 28.81 -5.30
N PRO A 248 -12.59 28.10 -5.34
CA PRO A 248 -12.86 27.15 -6.41
C PRO A 248 -12.91 27.81 -7.79
N LEU A 249 -13.42 29.05 -7.86
CA LEU A 249 -13.43 29.85 -9.08
C LEU A 249 -12.00 30.18 -9.53
N ALA A 250 -11.14 30.65 -8.63
CA ALA A 250 -9.74 30.98 -8.94
C ALA A 250 -8.99 29.78 -9.52
N ILE A 251 -9.16 28.59 -8.93
CA ILE A 251 -8.54 27.35 -9.43
C ILE A 251 -9.07 27.01 -10.83
N ARG A 252 -10.38 27.07 -11.05
CA ARG A 252 -10.99 26.82 -12.38
C ARG A 252 -10.48 27.81 -13.43
N SER A 253 -10.35 29.08 -13.08
CA SER A 253 -9.89 30.14 -13.98
C SER A 253 -8.42 30.02 -14.39
N THR A 254 -7.64 29.11 -13.79
CA THR A 254 -6.30 28.75 -14.30
C THR A 254 -6.38 28.04 -15.65
N GLY A 255 -7.53 27.41 -15.98
CA GLY A 255 -7.66 26.50 -17.11
C GLY A 255 -7.35 25.05 -16.78
N ALA A 256 -7.04 24.72 -15.52
CA ALA A 256 -6.84 23.35 -15.08
C ALA A 256 -8.12 22.52 -15.23
N ARG A 257 -7.97 21.27 -15.66
CA ARG A 257 -9.07 20.30 -15.75
C ARG A 257 -9.47 19.87 -14.34
N VAL A 258 -10.65 20.28 -13.89
CA VAL A 258 -11.20 19.85 -12.59
C VAL A 258 -11.55 18.36 -12.64
N VAL A 259 -10.99 17.59 -11.71
CA VAL A 259 -11.34 16.19 -11.49
C VAL A 259 -12.57 16.10 -10.60
N SER A 260 -12.51 16.79 -9.46
CA SER A 260 -13.63 16.87 -8.52
C SER A 260 -13.61 18.19 -7.77
N TYR A 261 -14.80 18.71 -7.47
CA TYR A 261 -15.02 19.63 -6.37
C TYR A 261 -15.99 18.94 -5.41
N GLY A 262 -15.47 18.49 -4.29
CA GLY A 262 -16.15 17.59 -3.38
C GLY A 262 -15.49 16.21 -3.33
N ALA A 263 -15.44 15.64 -2.14
CA ALA A 263 -15.11 14.24 -1.91
C ALA A 263 -16.00 13.68 -0.80
N PRO A 264 -16.49 12.43 -0.91
CA PRO A 264 -17.28 11.77 0.13
C PRO A 264 -16.40 11.33 1.31
N VAL A 265 -15.70 12.29 1.92
CA VAL A 265 -14.72 12.08 2.99
C VAL A 265 -14.90 13.15 4.06
N LEU A 266 -14.87 12.72 5.32
CA LEU A 266 -14.96 13.58 6.49
C LEU A 266 -13.77 13.31 7.43
N PRO A 267 -12.96 14.33 7.79
CA PRO A 267 -13.00 15.73 7.35
C PRO A 267 -12.48 15.97 5.93
N GLY A 268 -12.95 17.06 5.31
CA GLY A 268 -12.45 17.56 4.03
C GLY A 268 -13.41 17.46 2.86
N ALA A 269 -14.72 17.40 3.10
CA ALA A 269 -15.72 17.17 2.06
C ALA A 269 -15.65 18.15 0.88
N MET A 270 -15.21 19.40 1.09
CA MET A 270 -15.08 20.45 0.06
C MET A 270 -13.73 20.45 -0.68
N PHE A 271 -12.95 19.38 -0.58
CA PHE A 271 -11.70 19.24 -1.31
C PHE A 271 -11.90 19.35 -2.82
N LEU A 272 -10.99 20.09 -3.48
CA LEU A 272 -10.96 20.22 -4.93
C LEU A 272 -9.65 19.67 -5.45
N LEU A 273 -9.72 18.86 -6.50
CA LEU A 273 -8.55 18.44 -7.25
C LEU A 273 -8.73 18.81 -8.72
N ALA A 274 -7.74 19.50 -9.27
CA ALA A 274 -7.63 19.79 -10.68
C ALA A 274 -6.21 19.47 -11.17
N TYR A 275 -6.06 19.24 -12.48
CA TYR A 275 -4.76 19.06 -13.12
C TYR A 275 -4.54 20.14 -14.17
N TYR A 276 -3.46 20.89 -14.03
CA TYR A 276 -3.00 21.86 -15.02
C TYR A 276 -2.02 21.16 -15.98
N GLU A 277 -2.31 21.21 -17.28
CA GLU A 277 -1.46 20.61 -18.31
C GLU A 277 -0.39 21.62 -18.75
N LYS A 278 0.88 21.25 -18.65
CA LYS A 278 2.00 22.08 -19.12
C LYS A 278 3.15 21.21 -19.60
N ASP A 279 3.61 21.45 -20.82
CA ASP A 279 4.76 20.75 -21.42
C ASP A 279 4.64 19.22 -21.34
N GLY A 280 3.42 18.70 -21.54
CA GLY A 280 3.11 17.26 -21.45
C GLY A 280 3.04 16.69 -20.03
N ARG A 281 3.08 17.55 -19.00
CA ARG A 281 3.00 17.17 -17.58
C ARG A 281 1.66 17.60 -16.97
N GLN A 282 1.12 16.73 -16.12
CA GLN A 282 -0.04 17.00 -15.30
C GLN A 282 0.37 17.53 -13.92
N ILE A 283 0.08 18.79 -13.65
CA ILE A 283 0.44 19.44 -12.39
C ILE A 283 -0.81 19.55 -11.52
N PRO A 284 -0.91 18.79 -10.40
CA PRO A 284 -2.04 18.89 -9.49
C PRO A 284 -2.14 20.28 -8.85
N VAL A 285 -3.36 20.84 -8.87
CA VAL A 285 -3.77 22.01 -8.09
C VAL A 285 -4.86 21.55 -7.13
N ALA A 286 -4.56 21.56 -5.83
CA ALA A 286 -5.42 21.02 -4.79
C ALA A 286 -5.99 22.13 -3.89
N GLY A 287 -7.31 22.29 -3.88
CA GLY A 287 -8.03 23.19 -2.98
C GLY A 287 -8.36 22.47 -1.67
N LEU A 288 -7.87 23.02 -0.56
CA LEU A 288 -7.89 22.41 0.77
C LEU A 288 -8.81 23.19 1.73
N PRO A 289 -9.90 22.57 2.23
CA PRO A 289 -10.80 23.22 3.18
C PRO A 289 -10.17 23.46 4.55
N GLY A 290 -10.78 24.40 5.29
CA GLY A 290 -10.33 24.88 6.60
C GLY A 290 -9.95 23.79 7.61
N CYS A 291 -10.60 22.62 7.53
CA CYS A 291 -10.30 21.49 8.40
C CYS A 291 -8.86 20.99 8.33
N VAL A 292 -8.13 21.26 7.24
CA VAL A 292 -6.71 20.89 7.12
C VAL A 292 -5.85 21.48 8.25
N MET A 293 -6.26 22.62 8.82
CA MET A 293 -5.54 23.31 9.89
C MET A 293 -5.60 22.58 11.24
N TYR A 294 -6.73 21.96 11.56
CA TYR A 294 -6.99 21.41 12.90
C TYR A 294 -7.20 19.89 12.92
N ALA A 295 -7.66 19.29 11.81
CA ALA A 295 -7.83 17.85 11.73
C ALA A 295 -6.48 17.18 11.43
N ARG A 296 -6.09 16.20 12.26
CA ARG A 296 -4.84 15.45 12.07
C ARG A 296 -4.77 14.81 10.68
N ARG A 297 -5.88 14.21 10.23
CA ARG A 297 -6.03 13.55 8.94
C ARG A 297 -7.32 14.00 8.26
N THR A 298 -7.24 14.26 6.96
CA THR A 298 -8.30 14.72 6.07
C THR A 298 -8.24 13.96 4.75
N VAL A 299 -9.15 14.24 3.83
CA VAL A 299 -9.03 13.74 2.44
C VAL A 299 -7.70 14.09 1.78
N PHE A 300 -7.07 15.23 2.13
CA PHE A 300 -5.78 15.59 1.59
C PHE A 300 -4.70 14.57 1.98
N ASP A 301 -4.75 14.03 3.20
CA ASP A 301 -3.84 12.97 3.64
C ASP A 301 -4.05 11.64 2.90
N LEU A 302 -5.23 11.42 2.30
CA LEU A 302 -5.49 10.26 1.44
C LEU A 302 -4.96 10.46 0.02
N VAL A 303 -5.05 11.69 -0.49
CA VAL A 303 -4.70 12.04 -1.88
C VAL A 303 -3.21 12.36 -2.02
N LEU A 304 -2.61 13.05 -1.05
CA LEU A 304 -1.22 13.50 -1.09
C LEU A 304 -0.22 12.35 -1.37
N PRO A 305 -0.28 11.18 -0.72
CA PRO A 305 0.60 10.06 -1.04
C PRO A 305 0.59 9.67 -2.52
N ARG A 306 -0.57 9.76 -3.19
CA ARG A 306 -0.72 9.44 -4.61
C ARG A 306 -0.05 10.50 -5.48
N LEU A 307 -0.29 11.77 -5.17
CA LEU A 307 0.33 12.90 -5.89
C LEU A 307 1.86 12.90 -5.74
N MET A 308 2.38 12.50 -4.57
CA MET A 308 3.81 12.39 -4.32
C MET A 308 4.46 11.22 -5.08
N ALA A 309 3.68 10.23 -5.51
CA ALA A 309 4.12 9.05 -6.26
C ALA A 309 3.85 9.13 -7.77
N ASP A 310 3.42 10.30 -8.28
CA ASP A 310 2.97 10.46 -9.68
C ASP A 310 1.84 9.50 -10.08
N ASP A 311 0.94 9.18 -9.15
CA ASP A 311 -0.25 8.37 -9.36
C ASP A 311 -1.47 9.29 -9.53
N PRO A 312 -1.96 9.55 -10.77
CA PRO A 312 -3.07 10.45 -11.00
C PRO A 312 -4.34 9.94 -10.34
N VAL A 313 -5.07 10.83 -9.67
CA VAL A 313 -6.33 10.52 -8.99
C VAL A 313 -7.49 10.84 -9.91
N THR A 314 -8.38 9.88 -10.10
CA THR A 314 -9.57 10.03 -10.92
C THR A 314 -10.80 10.39 -10.09
N LYS A 315 -11.84 10.90 -10.76
CA LYS A 315 -13.14 11.20 -10.12
C LYS A 315 -13.77 9.94 -9.53
N THR A 316 -13.75 8.83 -10.28
CA THR A 316 -14.31 7.54 -9.84
C THR A 316 -13.64 7.02 -8.58
N GLU A 317 -12.31 7.14 -8.47
CA GLU A 317 -11.58 6.77 -7.26
C GLU A 317 -11.94 7.65 -6.06
N LEU A 318 -12.07 8.97 -6.25
CA LEU A 318 -12.54 9.87 -5.19
C LEU A 318 -13.96 9.51 -4.73
N ASP A 319 -14.85 9.15 -5.64
CA ASP A 319 -16.24 8.78 -5.30
C ASP A 319 -16.31 7.51 -4.45
N LYS A 320 -15.43 6.53 -4.73
CA LYS A 320 -15.37 5.28 -3.98
C LYS A 320 -14.94 5.47 -2.52
N LEU A 321 -14.25 6.58 -2.19
CA LEU A 321 -13.84 6.91 -0.83
C LEU A 321 -15.00 7.07 0.15
N GLY A 322 -16.26 7.18 -0.30
CA GLY A 322 -17.42 7.15 0.59
C GLY A 322 -17.44 5.89 1.47
N ARG A 323 -16.84 4.79 1.00
CA ARG A 323 -16.64 3.57 1.79
C ARG A 323 -15.37 3.71 2.63
N GLY A 324 -15.51 4.02 3.91
CA GLY A 324 -14.34 4.21 4.79
C GLY A 324 -13.74 5.62 4.76
N GLY A 325 -14.39 6.58 4.12
CA GLY A 325 -14.01 8.01 4.11
C GLY A 325 -14.35 8.75 5.41
N LEU A 326 -14.77 8.07 6.47
CA LEU A 326 -15.08 8.69 7.76
C LEU A 326 -13.90 8.52 8.73
N CYS A 327 -13.22 9.62 9.05
CA CYS A 327 -12.20 9.64 10.11
C CYS A 327 -12.89 9.69 11.47
N LEU A 328 -12.52 8.77 12.36
CA LEU A 328 -13.12 8.65 13.69
C LEU A 328 -12.53 9.64 14.71
N SER A 329 -11.56 10.46 14.31
CA SER A 329 -10.90 11.45 15.18
C SER A 329 -10.42 10.85 16.52
N CYS A 330 -9.81 9.66 16.45
CA CYS A 330 -9.32 8.93 17.61
C CYS A 330 -8.34 9.77 18.45
N GLU A 331 -8.36 9.56 19.77
CA GLU A 331 -7.46 10.22 20.74
C GLU A 331 -5.98 10.05 20.34
N VAL A 332 -5.60 8.82 19.98
CA VAL A 332 -4.33 8.49 19.34
C VAL A 332 -4.56 8.25 17.86
N CYS A 333 -3.79 8.93 17.00
CA CYS A 333 -3.92 8.73 15.56
C CYS A 333 -3.25 7.43 15.14
N HIS A 334 -4.02 6.51 14.57
CA HIS A 334 -3.51 5.22 14.05
C HIS A 334 -3.37 5.19 12.53
N TYR A 335 -3.62 6.31 11.84
CA TYR A 335 -3.44 6.40 10.39
C TYR A 335 -1.97 6.12 10.01
N PRO A 336 -1.68 5.33 8.96
CA PRO A 336 -2.61 4.75 7.96
C PRO A 336 -3.16 3.35 8.32
N ASN A 337 -2.88 2.83 9.52
CA ASN A 337 -3.29 1.50 9.99
C ASN A 337 -4.67 1.48 10.66
N CYS A 338 -5.58 2.38 10.24
CA CYS A 338 -6.99 2.41 10.66
C CYS A 338 -7.93 2.26 9.46
N GLY A 339 -9.25 2.23 9.69
CA GLY A 339 -10.25 2.09 8.62
C GLY A 339 -10.44 3.32 7.71
N PHE A 340 -9.76 4.44 7.99
CA PHE A 340 -9.91 5.66 7.22
C PHE A 340 -9.23 5.56 5.84
N GLY A 341 -9.97 5.91 4.78
CA GLY A 341 -9.48 5.97 3.41
C GLY A 341 -9.26 4.62 2.73
N LYS A 342 -9.98 3.57 3.15
CA LYS A 342 -9.85 2.21 2.58
C LYS A 342 -10.80 1.92 1.41
N GLY A 343 -11.53 2.93 0.93
CA GLY A 343 -12.62 2.77 -0.05
C GLY A 343 -12.24 2.73 -1.51
N TRP A 344 -10.97 2.97 -1.85
CA TRP A 344 -10.45 3.18 -3.21
C TRP A 344 -10.92 2.14 -4.24
#